data_AF-A0A9W9TRW1-F1
#
_entry.id   AF-A0A9W9TRW1-F1
#
_cell.length_a   1.000
_cell.length_b   1.000
_cell.length_c   1.000
_cell.angle_alpha   90.00
_cell.angle_beta   90.00
_cell.angle_gamma   90.00
#
_symmetry.space_group_name_H-M   'P 1'
#
loop_
_entity.id
_entity.type
_entity.pdbx_description
1 polymer ?
#
loop_
_entity_poly.entity_id
_entity_poly.type
_entity_poly.pdbx_seq_one_letter_code
_entity_poly.pdbx_strand_id
1 'polypeptide(L)'
;MDYMSGKRLDEVWDILDSSPKVSIADELHSYINQLRDLKGEYIGAVDRGKAILRHYAKYAFTDNHDIVFTHSDIAPRNILVEGGHVTAILDWEDAGWYPAYWEYYTRALRQLKPVPDWPEYLPVIFLPNMRENMWAWAS
;
A
#
# COMPACT_ATOMS: atom_id res chain seq x y z
N MET A 1 6.64 19.01 -11.10
CA MET A 1 6.05 17.68 -11.28
C MET A 1 5.68 17.56 -12.74
N ASP A 2 6.09 16.48 -13.38
CA ASP A 2 5.68 16.20 -14.74
C ASP A 2 4.27 15.60 -14.74
N TYR A 3 3.50 15.88 -15.79
CA TYR A 3 2.18 15.29 -15.97
C TYR A 3 2.35 13.81 -16.37
N MET A 4 1.70 12.92 -15.62
CA MET A 4 1.63 11.50 -15.94
C MET A 4 0.30 11.22 -16.65
N SER A 5 0.35 10.56 -17.81
CA SER A 5 -0.87 10.10 -18.50
C SER A 5 -1.53 8.95 -17.73
N GLY A 6 -2.84 8.83 -17.91
CA GLY A 6 -3.66 7.77 -17.30
C GLY A 6 -4.92 8.30 -16.65
N LYS A 7 -5.83 7.38 -16.34
CA LYS A 7 -7.03 7.63 -15.53
C LYS A 7 -6.80 7.14 -14.11
N ARG A 8 -7.46 7.73 -13.13
CA ARG A 8 -7.39 7.18 -11.77
C ARG A 8 -8.05 5.81 -11.73
N LEU A 9 -7.45 4.90 -10.98
CA LEU A 9 -7.93 3.52 -10.90
C LEU A 9 -9.33 3.45 -10.30
N ASP A 10 -9.68 4.31 -9.32
CA ASP A 10 -11.03 4.37 -8.75
C ASP A 10 -12.11 4.76 -9.76
N GLU A 11 -11.79 5.54 -10.79
CA GLU A 11 -12.74 5.95 -11.82
C GLU A 11 -13.05 4.85 -12.85
N VAL A 12 -12.14 3.88 -12.99
CA VAL A 12 -12.24 2.82 -13.99
C VAL A 12 -12.41 1.44 -13.37
N TRP A 13 -12.26 1.29 -12.06
CA TRP A 13 -12.25 -0.01 -11.40
C TRP A 13 -13.50 -0.84 -11.67
N ASP A 14 -14.67 -0.21 -11.64
CA ASP A 14 -15.96 -0.89 -11.82
C ASP A 14 -16.23 -1.33 -13.26
N ILE A 15 -15.48 -0.80 -14.23
CA ILE A 15 -15.59 -1.17 -15.65
C ILE A 15 -14.52 -2.18 -16.10
N LEU A 16 -13.55 -2.49 -15.24
CA LEU A 16 -12.52 -3.48 -15.54
C LEU A 16 -13.02 -4.90 -15.24
N ASP A 17 -12.76 -5.80 -16.18
CA ASP A 17 -12.89 -7.24 -15.94
C ASP A 17 -11.80 -7.74 -14.98
N SER A 18 -11.96 -8.98 -14.50
CA SER A 18 -11.04 -9.59 -13.52
C SER A 18 -9.59 -9.68 -14.01
N SER A 19 -9.35 -9.92 -15.30
CA SER A 19 -7.98 -10.09 -15.83
C SER A 19 -7.13 -8.81 -15.72
N PRO A 20 -7.58 -7.63 -16.17
CA PRO A 20 -6.86 -6.37 -15.91
C PRO A 20 -6.66 -6.08 -14.43
N LYS A 21 -7.66 -6.33 -13.57
CA LYS A 21 -7.54 -6.11 -12.12
C LYS A 21 -6.42 -6.96 -11.51
N VAL A 22 -6.29 -8.22 -11.93
CA VAL A 22 -5.18 -9.11 -11.51
C VAL A 22 -3.84 -8.59 -12.02
N SER A 23 -3.74 -8.20 -13.29
CA SER A 23 -2.49 -7.65 -13.85
C SER A 23 -2.02 -6.41 -13.09
N ILE A 24 -2.95 -5.49 -12.80
CA ILE A 24 -2.67 -4.28 -12.00
C ILE A 24 -2.22 -4.65 -10.59
N ALA A 25 -2.85 -5.63 -9.95
CA ALA A 25 -2.45 -6.08 -8.62
C ALA A 25 -1.03 -6.69 -8.60
N ASP A 26 -0.66 -7.45 -9.65
CA ASP A 26 0.69 -8.02 -9.80
C ASP A 26 1.74 -6.94 -10.07
N GLU A 27 1.43 -5.93 -10.89
CA GLU A 27 2.31 -4.77 -11.11
C GLU A 27 2.55 -3.99 -9.83
N LEU A 28 1.47 -3.68 -9.10
CA LEU A 28 1.56 -3.03 -7.79
C LEU A 28 2.38 -3.87 -6.81
N HIS A 29 2.19 -5.19 -6.80
CA HIS A 29 3.00 -6.08 -5.97
C HIS A 29 4.51 -5.95 -6.28
N SER A 30 4.87 -5.93 -7.57
CA SER A 30 6.25 -5.73 -7.99
C SER A 30 6.82 -4.40 -7.49
N TYR A 31 6.06 -3.30 -7.64
CA TYR A 31 6.50 -1.99 -7.17
C TYR A 31 6.61 -1.91 -5.65
N ILE A 32 5.66 -2.48 -4.92
CA ILE A 32 5.71 -2.52 -3.47
C ILE A 32 6.94 -3.31 -2.99
N ASN A 33 7.30 -4.42 -3.63
CA ASN A 33 8.53 -5.13 -3.29
C ASN A 33 9.79 -4.28 -3.54
N GLN A 34 9.84 -3.54 -4.65
CA GLN A 34 10.95 -2.61 -4.92
C GLN A 34 11.05 -1.52 -3.84
N LEU A 35 9.93 -0.99 -3.35
CA LEU A 35 9.94 -0.07 -2.22
C LEU A 35 10.44 -0.76 -0.94
N ARG A 36 10.01 -2.00 -0.69
CA ARG A 36 10.37 -2.73 0.53
C ARG A 36 11.83 -3.15 0.62
N ASP A 37 12.53 -3.18 -0.51
CA ASP A 37 13.99 -3.35 -0.56
C ASP A 37 14.74 -2.14 0.00
N LEU A 38 14.09 -0.97 0.09
CA LEU A 38 14.62 0.20 0.76
C LEU A 38 14.44 0.06 2.28
N LYS A 39 15.43 -0.56 2.93
CA LYS A 39 15.46 -0.74 4.39
C LYS A 39 15.73 0.59 5.11
N GLY A 40 15.21 0.71 6.33
CA GLY A 40 15.45 1.87 7.20
C GLY A 40 15.77 1.46 8.63
N GLU A 41 16.43 2.36 9.35
CA GLU A 41 16.75 2.20 10.78
C GLU A 41 15.84 3.04 11.68
N TYR A 42 14.87 3.74 11.10
CA TYR A 42 13.98 4.66 11.82
C TYR A 42 12.54 4.44 11.40
N ILE A 43 11.60 4.79 12.30
CA ILE A 43 10.17 4.73 12.01
C ILE A 43 9.59 6.14 11.89
N GLY A 44 9.01 6.43 10.73
CA GLY A 44 8.33 7.69 10.44
C GLY A 44 8.39 8.10 8.96
N ALA A 45 7.67 9.19 8.65
CA ALA A 45 7.63 9.79 7.33
C ALA A 45 9.01 10.28 6.84
N VAL A 46 9.18 10.40 5.53
CA VAL A 46 10.42 10.85 4.87
C VAL A 46 10.86 12.22 5.37
N ASP A 47 9.93 13.14 5.52
CA ASP A 47 10.18 14.52 5.94
C ASP A 47 10.47 14.66 7.45
N ARG A 48 10.46 13.54 8.19
CA ARG A 48 10.55 13.49 9.66
C ARG A 48 9.45 14.31 10.36
N GLY A 49 8.37 14.62 9.65
CA GLY A 49 7.19 15.29 10.16
C GLY A 49 6.58 14.51 11.32
N LYS A 50 5.79 15.22 12.14
CA LYS A 50 5.00 14.57 13.21
C LYS A 50 3.90 13.75 12.54
N ALA A 51 4.21 12.56 12.05
CA ALA A 51 3.20 11.59 11.77
C ALA A 51 2.44 11.40 13.10
N ILE A 52 1.17 11.78 13.17
CA ILE A 52 0.24 11.40 14.25
C ILE A 52 0.37 9.89 14.51
N LEU A 53 0.66 9.17 13.44
CA LEU A 53 0.98 7.75 13.38
C LEU A 53 2.22 7.34 14.18
N ARG A 54 3.26 8.18 14.33
CA ARG A 54 4.47 7.87 15.13
C ARG A 54 4.12 7.50 16.58
N HIS A 55 3.05 8.08 17.11
CA HIS A 55 2.53 7.76 18.45
C HIS A 55 1.94 6.35 18.49
N TYR A 56 1.09 5.97 17.53
CA TYR A 56 0.47 4.64 17.45
C TYR A 56 1.47 3.54 17.05
N ALA A 57 2.36 3.89 16.12
CA ALA A 57 3.46 3.08 15.65
C ALA A 57 4.24 2.55 16.87
N LYS A 58 4.70 3.43 17.77
CA LYS A 58 5.44 3.06 18.99
C LYS A 58 4.77 1.97 19.85
N TYR A 59 3.43 1.91 19.90
CA TYR A 59 2.69 0.93 20.71
C TYR A 59 2.37 -0.38 19.97
N ALA A 60 2.48 -0.39 18.63
CA ALA A 60 2.31 -1.59 17.81
C ALA A 60 3.62 -2.41 17.64
N PHE A 61 4.75 -1.93 18.16
CA PHE A 61 6.10 -2.41 17.80
C PHE A 61 6.84 -3.16 18.91
N THR A 62 6.27 -4.28 19.38
CA THR A 62 6.96 -5.16 20.34
C THR A 62 7.85 -6.23 19.70
N ASP A 63 7.85 -6.40 18.37
CA ASP A 63 8.56 -7.51 17.73
C ASP A 63 9.50 -7.12 16.57
N ASN A 64 10.47 -8.01 16.36
CA ASN A 64 11.63 -7.94 15.45
C ASN A 64 11.21 -7.97 13.97
N HIS A 65 10.59 -6.88 13.49
CA HIS A 65 10.12 -6.76 12.11
C HIS A 65 11.02 -5.87 11.26
N ASP A 66 11.17 -6.25 9.99
CA ASP A 66 11.83 -5.41 8.99
C ASP A 66 11.14 -4.05 8.88
N ILE A 67 11.93 -3.00 9.06
CA ILE A 67 11.55 -1.62 8.76
C ILE A 67 11.84 -1.37 7.29
N VAL A 68 10.77 -1.15 6.53
CA VAL A 68 10.79 -1.03 5.07
C VAL A 68 10.16 0.28 4.65
N PHE A 69 10.52 0.78 3.46
CA PHE A 69 9.83 1.91 2.88
C PHE A 69 8.41 1.51 2.46
N THR A 70 7.44 2.34 2.85
CA THR A 70 6.02 2.14 2.56
C THR A 70 5.43 3.42 2.01
N HIS A 71 4.42 3.30 1.16
CA HIS A 71 3.66 4.46 0.68
C HIS A 71 2.68 4.98 1.74
N SER A 72 2.21 4.12 2.64
CA SER A 72 1.23 4.42 3.71
C SER A 72 -0.17 4.86 3.27
N ASP A 73 -0.40 5.09 1.98
CA ASP A 73 -1.74 5.39 1.42
C ASP A 73 -2.02 4.80 0.02
N ILE A 74 -1.70 3.52 -0.19
CA ILE A 74 -2.04 2.83 -1.44
C ILE A 74 -3.55 2.61 -1.52
N ALA A 75 -4.18 3.31 -2.45
CA ALA A 75 -5.60 3.21 -2.75
C ALA A 75 -5.86 3.53 -4.23
N PRO A 76 -6.99 3.08 -4.81
CA PRO A 76 -7.26 3.28 -6.24
C PRO A 76 -7.29 4.75 -6.67
N ARG A 77 -7.66 5.68 -5.76
CA ARG A 77 -7.61 7.14 -5.99
C ARG A 77 -6.19 7.68 -6.22
N ASN A 78 -5.17 6.96 -5.75
CA ASN A 78 -3.76 7.34 -5.78
C ASN A 78 -2.98 6.54 -6.84
N ILE A 79 -3.67 5.82 -7.73
CA ILE A 79 -3.05 5.00 -8.78
C ILE A 79 -3.57 5.48 -10.13
N LEU A 80 -2.67 5.74 -11.07
CA LEU A 80 -3.01 6.00 -12.48
C LEU A 80 -2.81 4.75 -13.31
N VAL A 81 -3.74 4.51 -14.25
CA VAL A 81 -3.67 3.42 -15.20
C VAL A 81 -3.94 3.85 -16.63
N GLU A 82 -3.27 3.19 -17.57
CA GLU A 82 -3.46 3.37 -19.02
C GLU A 82 -3.25 2.01 -19.70
N GLY A 83 -4.16 1.61 -20.58
CA GLY A 83 -4.05 0.33 -21.29
C GLY A 83 -4.05 -0.92 -20.42
N GLY A 84 -4.56 -0.84 -19.18
CA GLY A 84 -4.54 -1.95 -18.21
C GLY A 84 -3.24 -2.06 -17.40
N HIS A 85 -2.33 -1.10 -17.53
CA HIS A 85 -1.06 -1.03 -16.80
C HIS A 85 -1.02 0.15 -15.85
N VAL A 86 -0.25 0.02 -14.77
CA VAL A 86 -0.01 1.11 -13.83
C VAL A 86 0.99 2.09 -14.43
N THR A 87 0.61 3.36 -14.52
CA THR A 87 1.49 4.42 -15.05
C THR A 87 2.10 5.29 -13.96
N ALA A 88 1.41 5.45 -12.82
CA ALA A 88 1.92 6.21 -11.69
C ALA A 88 1.27 5.80 -10.35
N ILE A 89 2.03 6.00 -9.28
CA ILE A 89 1.55 6.02 -7.89
C ILE A 89 1.70 7.47 -7.40
N LEU A 90 0.64 8.02 -6.83
CA LEU A 90 0.52 9.42 -6.42
C LEU A 90 0.39 9.52 -4.89
N ASP A 91 0.51 10.74 -4.36
CA ASP A 91 0.20 11.06 -2.96
C ASP A 91 1.18 10.44 -1.93
N TRP A 92 2.47 10.71 -2.14
CA TRP A 92 3.57 10.19 -1.33
C TRP A 92 3.79 10.94 0.01
N GLU A 93 2.88 11.82 0.42
CA GLU A 93 3.09 12.71 1.58
C GLU A 93 3.24 11.96 2.90
N ASP A 94 2.58 10.80 3.03
CA ASP A 94 2.67 9.93 4.21
C ASP A 94 3.75 8.84 4.09
N ALA A 95 4.44 8.77 2.95
CA ALA A 95 5.44 7.74 2.69
C ALA A 95 6.62 7.84 3.67
N GLY A 96 7.19 6.69 4.01
CA GLY A 96 8.27 6.62 4.97
C GLY A 96 8.58 5.20 5.39
N TRP A 97 9.38 5.08 6.44
CA TRP A 97 9.85 3.81 6.94
C TRP A 97 8.95 3.33 8.08
N TYR A 98 8.34 2.17 7.89
CA TYR A 98 7.41 1.54 8.83
C TYR A 98 7.55 0.01 8.73
N PRO A 99 7.02 -0.78 9.68
CA PRO A 99 7.09 -2.23 9.54
C PRO A 99 6.33 -2.75 8.32
N ALA A 100 6.75 -3.88 7.78
CA ALA A 100 6.18 -4.46 6.56
C ALA A 100 4.65 -4.70 6.60
N TYR A 101 4.05 -4.87 7.80
CA TYR A 101 2.60 -5.03 7.96
C TYR A 101 1.83 -3.70 7.94
N TRP A 102 2.53 -2.55 8.00
CA TRP A 102 1.94 -1.23 8.21
C TRP A 102 0.93 -0.83 7.13
N GLU A 103 1.22 -1.12 5.87
CA GLU A 103 0.34 -0.79 4.74
C GLU A 103 -1.02 -1.51 4.79
N TYR A 104 -1.07 -2.68 5.42
CA TYR A 104 -2.33 -3.37 5.68
C TYR A 104 -3.15 -2.64 6.75
N TYR A 105 -2.48 -2.17 7.81
CA TYR A 105 -3.11 -1.48 8.94
C TYR A 105 -3.63 -0.09 8.57
N THR A 106 -2.85 0.72 7.83
CA THR A 106 -3.30 2.04 7.38
C THR A 106 -4.56 1.93 6.53
N ARG A 107 -4.69 0.88 5.71
CA ARG A 107 -5.88 0.65 4.89
C ARG A 107 -7.10 0.15 5.66
N ALA A 108 -6.91 -0.58 6.75
CA ALA A 108 -7.99 -0.95 7.66
C ALA A 108 -8.61 0.30 8.32
N LEU A 109 -7.81 1.34 8.55
CA LEU A 109 -8.25 2.57 9.21
C LEU A 109 -8.74 3.68 8.27
N ARG A 110 -8.31 3.71 7.00
CA ARG A 110 -8.51 4.85 6.08
C ARG A 110 -9.57 4.68 4.99
N GLN A 111 -10.28 3.56 4.91
CA GLN A 111 -11.34 3.40 3.90
C GLN A 111 -12.57 4.26 4.21
N LEU A 112 -12.58 5.49 3.69
CA LEU A 112 -13.71 6.42 3.76
C LEU A 112 -14.72 6.23 2.61
N LYS A 113 -14.32 5.56 1.52
CA LYS A 113 -15.20 5.12 0.42
C LYS A 113 -14.79 3.73 -0.08
N PRO A 114 -15.69 2.73 -0.01
CA PRO A 114 -15.39 1.40 -0.52
C PRO A 114 -15.37 1.43 -2.05
N VAL A 115 -14.27 0.99 -2.63
CA VAL A 115 -14.21 0.55 -4.03
C VAL A 115 -14.61 -0.93 -4.03
N PRO A 116 -15.62 -1.35 -4.81
CA PRO A 116 -16.07 -2.76 -4.85
C PRO A 116 -14.90 -3.69 -5.11
N ASP A 117 -14.88 -4.86 -4.46
CA ASP A 117 -13.89 -5.96 -4.59
C ASP A 117 -12.39 -5.61 -4.45
N TRP A 118 -11.97 -4.35 -4.42
CA TRP A 118 -10.59 -3.92 -4.17
C TRP A 118 -9.94 -4.50 -2.90
N PRO A 119 -10.65 -4.67 -1.77
CA PRO A 119 -10.09 -5.39 -0.61
C PRO A 119 -9.60 -6.80 -0.92
N GLU A 120 -10.19 -7.49 -1.90
CA GLU A 120 -9.85 -8.86 -2.28
C GLU A 120 -8.49 -8.94 -3.00
N TYR A 121 -8.02 -7.84 -3.59
CA TYR A 121 -6.72 -7.75 -4.28
C TYR A 121 -5.57 -7.37 -3.35
N LEU A 122 -5.85 -6.92 -2.11
CA LEU A 122 -4.78 -6.57 -1.17
C LEU A 122 -3.83 -7.70 -0.81
N PRO A 123 -4.30 -8.94 -0.58
CA PRO A 123 -3.39 -10.02 -0.27
C PRO A 123 -2.40 -10.28 -1.41
N VAL A 124 -2.81 -10.03 -2.65
CA VAL A 124 -1.93 -10.12 -3.84
C VAL A 124 -0.90 -8.99 -3.80
N ILE A 125 -1.35 -7.75 -3.60
CA ILE A 125 -0.47 -6.57 -3.61
C ILE A 125 0.56 -6.61 -2.47
N PHE A 126 0.13 -6.94 -1.24
CA PHE A 126 0.94 -6.75 -0.04
C PHE A 126 1.45 -8.04 0.61
N LEU A 127 0.79 -9.17 0.40
CA LEU A 127 0.86 -10.34 1.30
C LEU A 127 0.92 -11.71 0.60
N PRO A 128 1.74 -11.96 -0.45
CA PRO A 128 1.80 -13.31 -1.00
C PRO A 128 2.23 -14.37 0.04
N ASN A 129 3.04 -13.97 1.03
CA ASN A 129 3.56 -14.83 2.09
C ASN A 129 2.93 -14.64 3.48
N MET A 130 2.02 -13.67 3.70
CA MET A 130 1.43 -13.47 5.05
C MET A 130 0.19 -14.33 5.35
N ARG A 131 -0.17 -15.28 4.47
CA ARG A 131 -1.25 -16.25 4.76
C ARG A 131 -0.95 -17.10 5.99
N GLU A 132 0.32 -17.36 6.31
CA GLU A 132 0.72 -18.15 7.48
C GLU A 132 0.60 -17.38 8.79
N ASN A 133 0.84 -16.07 8.78
CA ASN A 133 0.95 -15.32 10.03
C ASN A 133 -0.37 -14.72 10.50
N MET A 134 -1.36 -14.52 9.63
CA MET A 134 -2.61 -13.82 9.99
C MET A 134 -3.43 -14.52 11.08
N TRP A 135 -3.33 -15.86 11.19
CA TRP A 135 -4.01 -16.66 12.23
C TRP A 135 -3.30 -16.62 13.58
N ALA A 136 -2.01 -16.26 13.63
CA ALA A 136 -1.24 -16.16 14.86
C ALA A 136 -1.52 -14.86 15.66
N TRP A 137 -2.14 -13.85 15.04
CA TRP A 137 -2.50 -12.57 15.68
C TRP A 137 -3.97 -12.50 16.12
N ALA A 138 -4.79 -13.50 15.78
CA ALA A 138 -6.20 -13.57 16.11
C ALA A 138 -6.52 -14.54 17.27
N SER A 139 -5.49 -15.10 17.92
CA SER A 139 -5.56 -16.08 19.02
C SER A 139 -4.92 -15.58 20.30
#